data_AF-A0A387AVX8-F1
#
_entry.id   AF-A0A387AVX8-F1
#
_cell.length_a   1.000
_cell.length_b   1.000
_cell.length_c   1.000
_cell.angle_alpha   90.00
_cell.angle_beta   90.00
_cell.angle_gamma   90.00
#
_symmetry.space_group_name_H-M   'P 1'
#
loop_
_entity.id
_entity.type
_entity.pdbx_description
1 polymer ?
#
loop_
_entity_poly.entity_id
_entity_poly.type
_entity_poly.pdbx_seq_one_letter_code
_entity_poly.pdbx_strand_id
1 'polypeptide(L)'
;MNILEEIQNCPVEWKDLGEVVFLKRGKTITSKTATDGPYPVISGGQKPAYFHGDFNREGETITVAGSGAYAGFVMYWNEPIFVSDAFSIKPFDKMLSTKYLYHYLLEKQGILFSLKKGSGVPHVYPKDVSRISIPIPPLEIQEKIVQKLDKMTEYVTELTSELTSELTSRKKQYSYYRDKLLSFEDEVYQVEWKMLSECLKKGKGTKITAGQMKLLHKDGAPIRIFAGGKTYADVNYGDIPDKDIHTEEAIIVKSRGIIDFEYCTKPFSFKNEFWSYSSDNENINLRYIYHYLVHNKEHFQNIANNMQMPQISSNDTEKFKIPVPSLEIQSRIVQVLDNFDKVCNALNIGLPKEIELRQKQYEYFREKLLTFVAEGEYTESRVEEWDNSAIIKLLQWVFGPIRVKVGQVVNLQRGKRLVRKQLTTSGSVPVYQNSLAPLGYYTESNRVKNTSFVICAGAAGEIGYSTVDFWAADDVYTLETSDNISDKFMYYVLLSKQDRLKSQVRKASIPRLSKDIIDKVTFYLPSLTEQVRIVSTLDNFNTLTNSLSEGLPKEIELRQKQYEYWREQLLNFTR
;
A
#
# COMPACT_ATOMS: atom_id res chain seq x y z
N MET A 1 15.78 -8.43 -41.80
CA MET A 1 15.71 -9.87 -42.08
C MET A 1 15.17 -10.52 -40.81
N ASN A 2 14.19 -11.42 -40.92
CA ASN A 2 13.53 -11.99 -39.75
C ASN A 2 14.52 -12.97 -39.09
N ILE A 3 14.91 -12.72 -37.83
CA ILE A 3 15.81 -13.61 -37.07
C ILE A 3 15.31 -15.07 -37.06
N LEU A 4 14.00 -15.27 -37.16
CA LEU A 4 13.38 -16.59 -37.25
C LEU A 4 13.68 -17.29 -38.59
N GLU A 5 13.72 -16.56 -39.70
CA GLU A 5 14.08 -17.10 -41.02
C GLU A 5 15.57 -17.45 -41.11
N GLU A 6 16.44 -16.65 -40.48
CA GLU A 6 17.87 -16.95 -40.38
C GLU A 6 18.14 -18.20 -39.53
N ILE A 7 17.41 -18.34 -38.41
CA ILE A 7 17.48 -19.51 -37.55
C ILE A 7 16.96 -20.77 -38.29
N GLN A 8 15.82 -20.69 -38.98
CA GLN A 8 15.22 -21.83 -39.70
C GLN A 8 16.06 -22.39 -40.85
N ASN A 9 16.86 -21.54 -41.50
CA ASN A 9 17.65 -21.95 -42.68
C ASN A 9 19.13 -22.20 -42.37
N CYS A 10 19.54 -22.16 -41.08
CA CYS A 10 20.92 -22.41 -40.72
C CYS A 10 21.25 -23.92 -40.65
N PRO A 11 22.47 -24.35 -41.03
CA PRO A 11 22.89 -25.73 -40.85
C PRO A 11 23.07 -26.05 -39.36
N VAL A 12 22.51 -27.17 -38.90
CA VAL A 12 22.59 -27.60 -37.50
C VAL A 12 23.19 -29.00 -37.41
N GLU A 13 24.23 -29.17 -36.58
CA GLU A 13 24.78 -30.47 -36.23
C GLU A 13 24.21 -30.92 -34.87
N TRP A 14 23.78 -32.18 -34.76
CA TRP A 14 23.30 -32.74 -33.50
C TRP A 14 24.39 -33.62 -32.87
N LYS A 15 24.67 -33.41 -31.58
CA LYS A 15 25.64 -34.20 -30.81
C LYS A 15 25.07 -34.65 -29.48
N ASP A 16 25.62 -35.71 -28.92
CA ASP A 16 25.40 -36.03 -27.53
C ASP A 16 26.13 -34.98 -26.67
N LEU A 17 25.47 -34.49 -25.61
CA LEU A 17 26.02 -33.43 -24.78
C LEU A 17 27.43 -33.75 -24.27
N GLY A 18 27.68 -35.02 -23.90
CA GLY A 18 28.98 -35.49 -23.42
C GLY A 18 30.13 -35.41 -24.45
N GLU A 19 29.81 -35.28 -25.73
CA GLU A 19 30.80 -35.12 -26.82
C GLU A 19 31.29 -33.69 -26.97
N VAL A 20 30.65 -32.72 -26.30
CA VAL A 20 30.94 -31.29 -26.47
C VAL A 20 31.11 -30.53 -25.16
N VAL A 21 30.96 -31.18 -24.00
CA VAL A 21 31.07 -30.52 -22.68
C VAL A 21 31.83 -31.32 -21.63
N PHE A 22 32.54 -30.60 -20.76
CA PHE A 22 33.11 -31.09 -19.52
C PHE A 22 32.04 -31.17 -18.43
N LEU A 23 31.78 -32.39 -17.96
CA LEU A 23 30.93 -32.67 -16.80
C LEU A 23 31.80 -32.99 -15.58
N LYS A 24 31.78 -32.11 -14.56
CA LYS A 24 32.66 -32.26 -13.39
C LYS A 24 31.89 -32.13 -12.08
N ARG A 25 31.90 -33.19 -11.27
CA ARG A 25 31.29 -33.18 -9.92
C ARG A 25 31.95 -32.14 -9.01
N GLY A 26 31.16 -31.64 -8.06
CA GLY A 26 31.63 -30.79 -6.99
C GLY A 26 32.49 -31.54 -5.98
N LYS A 27 33.00 -30.79 -5.01
CA LYS A 27 33.85 -31.29 -3.91
C LYS A 27 33.08 -31.16 -2.60
N THR A 28 33.22 -32.15 -1.72
CA THR A 28 32.57 -32.09 -0.40
C THR A 28 33.21 -31.04 0.49
N ILE A 29 32.38 -30.23 1.15
CA ILE A 29 32.80 -29.36 2.26
C ILE A 29 32.54 -30.10 3.58
N THR A 30 33.56 -30.17 4.44
CA THR A 30 33.45 -30.73 5.79
C THR A 30 33.42 -29.60 6.83
N SER A 31 32.98 -29.90 8.05
CA SER A 31 32.99 -28.93 9.16
C SER A 31 34.36 -28.31 9.44
N LYS A 32 35.46 -29.02 9.11
CA LYS A 32 36.85 -28.53 9.29
C LYS A 32 37.31 -27.61 8.17
N THR A 33 36.71 -27.70 6.98
CA THR A 33 37.10 -26.94 5.80
C THR A 33 36.14 -25.79 5.53
N ALA A 34 35.01 -25.74 6.23
CA ALA A 34 34.02 -24.67 6.12
C ALA A 34 34.61 -23.35 6.64
N THR A 35 34.86 -22.42 5.73
CA THR A 35 35.28 -21.05 6.05
C THR A 35 34.22 -20.08 5.54
N ASP A 36 34.03 -18.98 6.25
CA ASP A 36 33.16 -17.90 5.80
C ASP A 36 33.83 -17.11 4.67
N GLY A 37 33.02 -16.54 3.77
CA GLY A 37 33.53 -15.75 2.66
C GLY A 37 32.50 -15.43 1.59
N PRO A 38 32.92 -14.87 0.44
CA PRO A 38 32.00 -14.30 -0.53
C PRO A 38 31.49 -15.29 -1.58
N TYR A 39 32.04 -16.51 -1.67
CA TYR A 39 31.77 -17.40 -2.80
C TYR A 39 30.54 -18.29 -2.58
N PRO A 40 29.54 -18.27 -3.48
CA PRO A 40 28.35 -19.11 -3.33
C PRO A 40 28.66 -20.61 -3.35
N VAL A 41 28.09 -21.36 -2.40
CA VAL A 41 28.18 -22.83 -2.37
C VAL A 41 26.96 -23.45 -3.04
N ILE A 42 27.20 -24.12 -4.17
CA ILE A 42 26.16 -24.75 -4.98
C ILE A 42 26.03 -26.21 -4.60
N SER A 43 24.83 -26.61 -4.18
CA SER A 43 24.49 -27.95 -3.68
C SER A 43 23.20 -28.46 -4.33
N GLY A 44 22.45 -29.35 -3.68
CA GLY A 44 21.19 -29.93 -4.19
C GLY A 44 19.95 -29.01 -4.21
N GLY A 45 20.13 -27.69 -4.10
CA GLY A 45 19.04 -26.70 -3.99
C GLY A 45 18.88 -25.80 -5.22
N GLN A 46 17.84 -24.97 -5.22
CA GLN A 46 17.57 -23.96 -6.28
C GLN A 46 18.32 -22.63 -6.06
N LYS A 47 18.96 -22.47 -4.89
CA LYS A 47 19.72 -21.30 -4.49
C LYS A 47 21.02 -21.76 -3.82
N PRO A 48 22.04 -20.90 -3.71
CA PRO A 48 23.22 -21.19 -2.90
C PRO A 48 22.83 -21.64 -1.50
N ALA A 49 23.49 -22.70 -1.01
CA ALA A 49 23.22 -23.23 0.32
C ALA A 49 23.72 -22.28 1.42
N TYR A 50 24.89 -21.68 1.18
CA TYR A 50 25.61 -20.72 2.03
C TYR A 50 26.79 -20.17 1.21
N PHE A 51 27.66 -19.38 1.83
CA PHE A 51 28.87 -18.83 1.20
C PHE A 51 30.14 -19.38 1.84
N HIS A 52 31.23 -19.38 1.07
CA HIS A 52 32.52 -19.97 1.44
C HIS A 52 33.70 -19.06 1.11
N GLY A 53 34.79 -19.18 1.87
CA GLY A 53 36.03 -18.44 1.65
C GLY A 53 36.87 -18.88 0.45
N ASP A 54 36.50 -19.99 -0.19
CA ASP A 54 37.20 -20.57 -1.34
C ASP A 54 36.21 -20.96 -2.43
N PHE A 55 36.68 -21.05 -3.68
CA PHE A 55 35.89 -21.42 -4.86
C PHE A 55 36.56 -22.57 -5.62
N ASN A 56 35.79 -23.32 -6.40
CA ASN A 56 36.35 -24.42 -7.21
C ASN A 56 35.92 -24.38 -8.68
N ARG A 57 35.16 -23.36 -9.08
CA ARG A 57 34.85 -23.00 -10.46
C ARG A 57 34.92 -21.48 -10.59
N GLU A 58 35.27 -21.02 -11.78
CA GLU A 58 35.42 -19.61 -12.12
C GLU A 58 34.95 -19.38 -13.56
N GLY A 59 34.56 -18.15 -13.88
CA GLY A 59 33.98 -17.76 -15.16
C GLY A 59 32.62 -18.40 -15.41
N GLU A 60 32.12 -18.29 -16.64
CA GLU A 60 30.82 -18.85 -17.03
C GLU A 60 30.76 -20.34 -16.72
N THR A 61 29.82 -20.72 -15.85
CA THR A 61 29.68 -22.08 -15.34
C THR A 61 28.21 -22.43 -15.21
N ILE A 62 27.80 -23.52 -15.86
CA ILE A 62 26.49 -24.10 -15.65
C ILE A 62 26.62 -25.14 -14.53
N THR A 63 25.65 -25.21 -13.63
CA THR A 63 25.60 -26.22 -12.58
C THR A 63 24.27 -26.95 -12.62
N VAL A 64 24.29 -28.22 -12.24
CA VAL A 64 23.10 -29.06 -12.11
C VAL A 64 23.10 -29.68 -10.71
N ALA A 65 22.02 -29.49 -9.97
CA ALA A 65 21.83 -30.09 -8.65
C ALA A 65 21.95 -31.62 -8.74
N GLY A 66 22.85 -32.22 -7.97
CA GLY A 66 23.20 -33.64 -8.08
C GLY A 66 22.31 -34.56 -7.24
N SER A 67 21.67 -34.02 -6.22
CA SER A 67 20.90 -34.75 -5.21
C SER A 67 19.74 -33.93 -4.66
N GLY A 68 18.85 -34.57 -3.89
CA GLY A 68 17.78 -33.91 -3.17
C GLY A 68 16.53 -33.69 -4.00
N ALA A 69 15.52 -33.04 -3.40
CA ALA A 69 14.21 -32.81 -4.04
C ALA A 69 14.34 -32.08 -5.41
N TYR A 70 15.39 -31.27 -5.56
CA TYR A 70 15.66 -30.47 -6.76
C TYR A 70 16.74 -31.07 -7.67
N ALA A 71 17.14 -32.33 -7.50
CA ALA A 71 18.12 -32.97 -8.38
C ALA A 71 17.74 -32.78 -9.87
N GLY A 72 18.70 -32.35 -10.70
CA GLY A 72 18.47 -31.97 -12.10
C GLY A 72 18.19 -30.48 -12.34
N PHE A 73 18.05 -29.65 -11.30
CA PHE A 73 17.86 -28.20 -11.44
C PHE A 73 19.10 -27.52 -12.03
N VAL A 74 18.93 -26.75 -13.13
CA VAL A 74 20.02 -26.07 -13.85
C VAL A 74 20.16 -24.62 -13.35
N MET A 75 21.40 -24.18 -13.14
CA MET A 75 21.73 -22.79 -12.81
C MET A 75 22.93 -22.30 -13.62
N TYR A 76 22.92 -21.02 -13.95
CA TYR A 76 24.01 -20.32 -14.61
C TYR A 76 24.74 -19.39 -13.63
N TRP A 77 26.06 -19.36 -13.73
CA TRP A 77 26.94 -18.52 -12.90
C TRP A 77 27.97 -17.82 -13.78
N ASN A 78 28.19 -16.53 -13.55
CA ASN A 78 29.27 -15.75 -14.15
C ASN A 78 30.15 -15.08 -13.08
N GLU A 79 30.38 -15.81 -12.00
CA GLU A 79 31.22 -15.41 -10.86
C GLU A 79 31.88 -16.66 -10.27
N PRO A 80 32.93 -16.52 -9.45
CA PRO A 80 33.56 -17.67 -8.81
C PRO A 80 32.59 -18.35 -7.82
N ILE A 81 32.45 -19.67 -7.93
CA ILE A 81 31.54 -20.47 -7.10
C ILE A 81 32.23 -21.71 -6.54
N PHE A 82 31.71 -22.24 -5.44
CA PHE A 82 32.10 -23.54 -4.92
C PHE A 82 31.01 -24.58 -5.19
N VAL A 83 31.26 -25.50 -6.13
CA VAL A 83 30.33 -26.60 -6.41
C VAL A 83 30.58 -27.73 -5.41
N SER A 84 29.54 -28.09 -4.64
CA SER A 84 29.52 -29.14 -3.63
C SER A 84 28.67 -30.33 -4.09
N ASP A 85 27.45 -30.53 -3.56
CA ASP A 85 26.54 -31.62 -3.95
C ASP A 85 25.77 -31.33 -5.26
N ALA A 86 26.55 -31.01 -6.28
CA ALA A 86 26.13 -30.67 -7.64
C ALA A 86 27.26 -31.02 -8.62
N PHE A 87 27.02 -30.84 -9.92
CA PHE A 87 28.07 -30.94 -10.92
C PHE A 87 28.00 -29.78 -11.90
N SER A 88 29.16 -29.40 -12.44
CA SER A 88 29.27 -28.33 -13.42
C SER A 88 29.30 -28.86 -14.85
N ILE A 89 28.75 -28.10 -15.78
CA ILE A 89 28.79 -28.33 -17.23
C ILE A 89 29.48 -27.12 -17.87
N LYS A 90 30.49 -27.37 -18.72
CA LYS A 90 31.20 -26.34 -19.49
C LYS A 90 31.53 -26.84 -20.90
N PRO A 91 31.34 -26.04 -21.96
CA PRO A 91 31.77 -26.40 -23.31
C PRO A 91 33.25 -26.81 -23.40
N PHE A 92 33.60 -27.71 -24.33
CA PHE A 92 34.98 -28.11 -24.60
C PHE A 92 35.80 -27.00 -25.25
N ASP A 93 35.19 -26.29 -26.18
CA ASP A 93 35.80 -25.23 -26.95
C ASP A 93 34.83 -24.06 -27.17
N LYS A 94 35.24 -23.09 -27.98
CA LYS A 94 34.46 -21.89 -28.28
C LYS A 94 33.39 -22.10 -29.35
N MET A 95 33.23 -23.28 -29.94
CA MET A 95 32.19 -23.56 -30.94
C MET A 95 30.78 -23.67 -30.33
N LEU A 96 30.69 -23.85 -29.01
CA LEU A 96 29.44 -23.86 -28.25
C LEU A 96 29.47 -22.77 -27.18
N SER A 97 28.56 -21.80 -27.27
CA SER A 97 28.40 -20.76 -26.26
C SER A 97 27.84 -21.33 -24.95
N THR A 98 28.47 -20.98 -23.83
CA THR A 98 28.02 -21.40 -22.49
C THR A 98 26.59 -20.93 -22.20
N LYS A 99 26.25 -19.70 -22.59
CA LYS A 99 24.89 -19.16 -22.42
C LYS A 99 23.86 -19.85 -23.30
N TYR A 100 24.21 -20.18 -24.55
CA TYR A 100 23.32 -20.94 -25.41
C TYR A 100 23.05 -22.34 -24.84
N LEU A 101 24.12 -23.02 -24.40
CA LEU A 101 24.03 -24.31 -23.71
C LEU A 101 23.16 -24.22 -22.44
N TYR A 102 23.30 -23.14 -21.66
CA TYR A 102 22.45 -22.90 -20.49
C TYR A 102 20.97 -22.81 -20.86
N HIS A 103 20.62 -21.95 -21.83
CA HIS A 103 19.24 -21.79 -22.27
C HIS A 103 18.65 -23.09 -22.83
N TYR A 104 19.45 -23.88 -23.55
CA TYR A 104 19.06 -25.20 -24.03
C TYR A 104 18.78 -26.18 -22.88
N LEU A 105 19.68 -26.28 -21.91
CA LEU A 105 19.48 -27.15 -20.74
C LEU A 105 18.30 -26.70 -19.87
N LEU A 106 18.03 -25.40 -19.81
CA LEU A 106 16.88 -24.83 -19.12
C LEU A 106 15.56 -25.19 -19.83
N GLU A 107 15.53 -25.33 -21.15
CA GLU A 107 14.38 -25.89 -21.87
C GLU A 107 14.26 -27.41 -21.62
N LYS A 108 15.37 -28.14 -21.54
CA LYS A 108 15.40 -29.57 -21.16
C LYS A 108 15.24 -29.82 -19.66
N GLN A 109 14.84 -28.83 -18.87
CA GLN A 109 14.69 -28.92 -17.41
C GLN A 109 13.73 -30.06 -16.99
N GLY A 110 12.65 -30.28 -17.76
CA GLY A 110 11.72 -31.39 -17.53
C GLY A 110 12.38 -32.77 -17.74
N ILE A 111 13.20 -32.91 -18.78
CA ILE A 111 13.98 -34.13 -19.03
C ILE A 111 14.97 -34.35 -17.89
N LEU A 112 15.71 -33.30 -17.48
CA LEU A 112 16.68 -33.40 -16.37
C LEU A 112 16.02 -33.84 -15.06
N PHE A 113 14.80 -33.37 -14.77
CA PHE A 113 14.05 -33.87 -13.61
C PHE A 113 13.58 -35.32 -13.76
N SER A 114 13.25 -35.77 -14.98
CA SER A 114 12.88 -37.16 -15.23
C SER A 114 14.04 -38.15 -15.05
N LEU A 115 15.28 -37.67 -15.12
CA LEU A 115 16.49 -38.48 -14.89
C LEU A 115 16.74 -38.81 -13.41
N LYS A 116 15.90 -38.30 -12.48
CA LYS A 116 16.00 -38.60 -11.04
C LYS A 116 15.89 -40.10 -10.77
N LYS A 117 16.86 -40.64 -10.03
CA LYS A 117 16.91 -42.05 -9.61
C LYS A 117 17.08 -42.15 -8.09
N GLY A 118 16.50 -43.19 -7.48
CA GLY A 118 16.64 -43.51 -6.05
C GLY A 118 15.33 -43.45 -5.26
N SER A 119 15.10 -44.44 -4.39
CA SER A 119 13.85 -44.59 -3.59
C SER A 119 13.80 -43.69 -2.35
N GLY A 120 14.91 -43.06 -1.97
CA GLY A 120 15.02 -42.16 -0.82
C GLY A 120 15.35 -40.74 -1.26
N VAL A 121 16.64 -40.39 -1.31
CA VAL A 121 17.11 -39.12 -1.87
C VAL A 121 17.23 -39.27 -3.39
N PRO A 122 16.53 -38.46 -4.20
CA PRO A 122 16.66 -38.52 -5.64
C PRO A 122 18.01 -37.96 -6.09
N HIS A 123 18.62 -38.59 -7.08
CA HIS A 123 19.89 -38.17 -7.68
C HIS A 123 19.80 -38.05 -9.20
N VAL A 124 20.52 -37.08 -9.75
CA VAL A 124 20.77 -36.96 -11.20
C VAL A 124 22.27 -37.08 -11.43
N TYR A 125 22.67 -37.99 -12.33
CA TYR A 125 24.07 -38.27 -12.57
C TYR A 125 24.58 -37.63 -13.87
N PRO A 126 25.83 -37.13 -13.89
CA PRO A 126 26.42 -36.56 -15.09
C PRO A 126 26.38 -37.49 -16.32
N LYS A 127 26.55 -38.79 -16.12
CA LYS A 127 26.50 -39.83 -17.18
C LYS A 127 25.14 -39.96 -17.87
N ASP A 128 24.07 -39.58 -17.17
CA ASP A 128 22.71 -39.65 -17.70
C ASP A 128 22.41 -38.36 -18.46
N VAL A 129 22.89 -37.22 -17.93
CA VAL A 129 22.80 -35.90 -18.58
C VAL A 129 23.65 -35.81 -19.86
N SER A 130 24.79 -36.50 -19.90
CA SER A 130 25.68 -36.52 -21.08
C SER A 130 25.04 -37.10 -22.35
N ARG A 131 23.91 -37.81 -22.23
CA ARG A 131 23.19 -38.45 -23.35
C ARG A 131 22.07 -37.58 -23.92
N ILE A 132 21.88 -36.37 -23.37
CA ILE A 132 20.92 -35.42 -23.93
C ILE A 132 21.49 -34.93 -25.26
N SER A 133 20.72 -35.06 -26.33
CA SER A 133 21.11 -34.54 -27.65
C SER A 133 21.03 -33.01 -27.66
N ILE A 134 21.99 -32.32 -28.27
CA ILE A 134 22.05 -30.86 -28.37
C ILE A 134 22.28 -30.43 -29.83
N PRO A 135 21.52 -29.44 -30.34
CA PRO A 135 21.77 -28.83 -31.64
C PRO A 135 22.87 -27.76 -31.54
N ILE A 136 23.82 -27.80 -32.47
CA ILE A 136 24.97 -26.88 -32.56
C ILE A 136 24.85 -26.08 -33.87
N PRO A 137 24.09 -24.97 -33.89
CA PRO A 137 24.09 -24.03 -35.00
C PRO A 137 25.38 -23.18 -35.01
N PRO A 138 25.64 -22.40 -36.08
CA PRO A 138 26.78 -21.48 -36.12
C PRO A 138 26.78 -20.51 -34.93
N LEU A 139 27.97 -20.11 -34.47
CA LEU A 139 28.11 -19.23 -33.29
C LEU A 139 27.33 -17.93 -33.39
N GLU A 140 27.29 -17.30 -34.57
CA GLU A 140 26.51 -16.08 -34.79
C GLU A 140 25.02 -16.29 -34.49
N ILE A 141 24.48 -17.46 -34.84
CA ILE A 141 23.09 -17.82 -34.56
C ILE A 141 22.90 -18.11 -33.07
N GLN A 142 23.84 -18.81 -32.42
CA GLN A 142 23.81 -19.01 -30.96
C GLN A 142 23.79 -17.68 -30.20
N GLU A 143 24.62 -16.71 -30.60
CA GLU A 143 24.67 -15.37 -30.00
C GLU A 143 23.36 -14.60 -30.18
N LYS A 144 22.77 -14.63 -31.39
CA LYS A 144 21.46 -14.02 -31.66
C LYS A 144 20.34 -14.62 -30.80
N ILE A 145 20.34 -15.95 -30.61
CA ILE A 145 19.40 -16.64 -29.72
C ILE A 145 19.61 -16.17 -28.27
N VAL A 146 20.84 -16.19 -27.78
CA VAL A 146 21.18 -15.75 -26.42
C VAL A 146 20.75 -14.32 -26.16
N GLN A 147 21.05 -13.39 -27.07
CA GLN A 147 20.66 -11.98 -26.92
C GLN A 147 19.15 -11.80 -26.74
N LYS A 148 18.33 -12.55 -27.51
CA LYS A 148 16.88 -12.46 -27.41
C LYS A 148 16.36 -13.06 -26.11
N LEU A 149 16.87 -14.23 -25.72
CA LEU A 149 16.46 -14.92 -24.49
C LEU A 149 16.90 -14.18 -23.23
N ASP A 150 18.11 -13.62 -23.21
CA ASP A 150 18.60 -12.78 -22.11
C ASP A 150 17.72 -11.54 -21.97
N LYS A 151 17.43 -10.83 -23.08
CA LYS A 151 16.55 -9.65 -23.06
C LYS A 151 15.15 -9.96 -22.52
N MET A 152 14.56 -11.11 -22.88
CA MET A 152 13.26 -11.52 -22.34
C MET A 152 13.35 -11.90 -20.85
N THR A 153 14.43 -12.57 -20.45
CA THR A 153 14.67 -12.95 -19.05
C THR A 153 14.82 -11.73 -18.16
N GLU A 154 15.59 -10.73 -18.61
CA GLU A 154 15.75 -9.44 -17.94
C GLU A 154 14.41 -8.75 -17.78
N TYR A 155 13.62 -8.65 -18.85
CA TYR A 155 12.30 -8.03 -18.83
C TYR A 155 11.34 -8.68 -17.84
N VAL A 156 11.26 -10.02 -17.84
CA VAL A 156 10.43 -10.76 -16.86
C VAL A 156 10.93 -10.52 -15.43
N THR A 157 12.24 -10.45 -15.22
CA THR A 157 12.83 -10.24 -13.90
C THR A 157 12.54 -8.82 -13.38
N GLU A 158 12.73 -7.81 -14.21
CA GLU A 158 12.45 -6.41 -13.90
C GLU A 158 10.98 -6.20 -13.56
N LEU A 159 10.06 -6.66 -14.42
CA LEU A 159 8.62 -6.63 -14.18
C LEU A 159 8.23 -7.37 -12.89
N THR A 160 8.76 -8.57 -12.66
CA THR A 160 8.45 -9.34 -11.45
C THR A 160 8.88 -8.58 -10.19
N SER A 161 10.03 -7.91 -10.25
CA SER A 161 10.54 -7.07 -9.16
C SER A 161 9.65 -5.84 -8.93
N GLU A 162 9.34 -5.08 -9.99
CA GLU A 162 8.47 -3.90 -9.91
C GLU A 162 7.08 -4.26 -9.35
N LEU A 163 6.46 -5.32 -9.86
CA LEU A 163 5.14 -5.77 -9.42
C LEU A 163 5.14 -6.27 -7.97
N THR A 164 6.18 -6.98 -7.55
CA THR A 164 6.32 -7.45 -6.16
C THR A 164 6.49 -6.27 -5.19
N SER A 165 7.23 -5.25 -5.62
CA SER A 165 7.37 -3.99 -4.88
C SER A 165 6.01 -3.28 -4.77
N GLU A 166 5.29 -3.11 -5.88
CA GLU A 166 3.96 -2.48 -5.92
C GLU A 166 2.95 -3.22 -5.01
N LEU A 167 2.91 -4.55 -5.08
CA LEU A 167 2.05 -5.38 -4.21
C LEU A 167 2.38 -5.18 -2.73
N THR A 168 3.67 -5.07 -2.41
CA THR A 168 4.14 -4.81 -1.04
C THR A 168 3.75 -3.40 -0.57
N SER A 169 3.91 -2.40 -1.42
CA SER A 169 3.50 -1.01 -1.16
C SER A 169 1.99 -0.91 -0.94
N ARG A 170 1.16 -1.54 -1.80
CA ARG A 170 -0.30 -1.56 -1.63
C ARG A 170 -0.75 -2.28 -0.37
N LYS A 171 -0.10 -3.38 0.03
CA LYS A 171 -0.40 -4.05 1.31
C LYS A 171 -0.08 -3.18 2.51
N LYS A 172 1.06 -2.47 2.50
CA LYS A 172 1.40 -1.50 3.55
C LYS A 172 0.38 -0.36 3.59
N GLN A 173 0.01 0.14 2.42
CA GLN A 173 -0.99 1.20 2.25
C GLN A 173 -2.36 0.77 2.80
N TYR A 174 -2.83 -0.43 2.45
CA TYR A 174 -4.07 -0.99 2.98
C TYR A 174 -4.05 -1.06 4.51
N SER A 175 -2.99 -1.60 5.11
CA SER A 175 -2.87 -1.67 6.57
C SER A 175 -2.95 -0.27 7.19
N TYR A 176 -2.24 0.71 6.64
CA TYR A 176 -2.29 2.09 7.11
C TYR A 176 -3.70 2.69 7.09
N TYR A 177 -4.43 2.56 5.97
CA TYR A 177 -5.79 3.10 5.85
C TYR A 177 -6.80 2.35 6.73
N ARG A 178 -6.72 1.01 6.76
CA ARG A 178 -7.54 0.17 7.61
C ARG A 178 -7.38 0.58 9.07
N ASP A 179 -6.14 0.71 9.53
CA ASP A 179 -5.85 1.05 10.92
C ASP A 179 -6.36 2.46 11.25
N LYS A 180 -6.25 3.43 10.33
CA LYS A 180 -6.83 4.77 10.52
C LYS A 180 -8.36 4.79 10.52
N LEU A 181 -9.03 3.97 9.72
CA LEU A 181 -10.49 3.88 9.69
C LEU A 181 -11.06 3.19 10.94
N LEU A 182 -10.26 2.34 11.59
CA LEU A 182 -10.70 1.50 12.71
C LEU A 182 -10.07 1.87 14.06
N SER A 183 -9.11 2.80 14.14
CA SER A 183 -8.48 3.13 15.42
C SER A 183 -9.36 3.97 16.34
N PHE A 184 -10.22 4.87 15.82
CA PHE A 184 -11.10 5.78 16.60
C PHE A 184 -10.41 6.55 17.76
N GLU A 185 -9.08 6.50 17.88
CA GLU A 185 -8.27 7.02 19.00
C GLU A 185 -8.00 8.53 18.93
N ASP A 186 -8.07 9.13 17.74
CA ASP A 186 -7.54 10.48 17.47
C ASP A 186 -8.55 11.65 17.68
N GLU A 187 -9.63 11.48 18.45
CA GLU A 187 -10.72 12.50 18.61
C GLU A 187 -11.38 12.98 17.29
N VAL A 188 -11.10 12.33 16.16
CA VAL A 188 -11.57 12.74 14.82
C VAL A 188 -13.08 12.59 14.68
N TYR A 189 -13.67 11.62 15.39
CA TYR A 189 -15.11 11.37 15.42
C TYR A 189 -15.53 10.79 16.77
N GLN A 190 -16.61 11.28 17.37
CA GLN A 190 -17.16 10.72 18.62
C GLN A 190 -18.01 9.50 18.29
N VAL A 191 -17.73 8.37 18.93
CA VAL A 191 -18.47 7.11 18.78
C VAL A 191 -18.86 6.54 20.13
N GLU A 192 -20.00 5.86 20.15
CA GLU A 192 -20.43 5.10 21.32
C GLU A 192 -19.67 3.77 21.38
N TRP A 193 -19.23 3.37 22.56
CA TRP A 193 -18.53 2.10 22.78
C TRP A 193 -19.44 1.12 23.50
N LYS A 194 -19.70 -0.04 22.88
CA LYS A 194 -20.57 -1.09 23.42
C LYS A 194 -19.81 -2.39 23.59
N MET A 195 -20.23 -3.22 24.52
CA MET A 195 -19.76 -4.60 24.56
C MET A 195 -20.35 -5.36 23.38
N LEU A 196 -19.57 -6.30 22.84
CA LEU A 196 -20.02 -7.11 21.72
C LEU A 196 -21.30 -7.91 22.04
N SER A 197 -21.44 -8.37 23.28
CA SER A 197 -22.64 -9.06 23.79
C SER A 197 -23.89 -8.18 23.86
N GLU A 198 -23.74 -6.85 23.90
CA GLU A 198 -24.88 -5.91 23.88
C GLU A 198 -25.44 -5.73 22.46
N CYS A 199 -24.63 -6.02 21.43
CA CYS A 199 -24.96 -5.77 20.04
C CYS A 199 -25.28 -7.04 19.23
N LEU A 200 -24.74 -8.19 19.65
CA LEU A 200 -24.76 -9.42 18.85
C LEU A 200 -25.34 -10.61 19.63
N LYS A 201 -25.94 -11.54 18.89
CA LYS A 201 -26.49 -12.80 19.40
C LYS A 201 -25.51 -13.93 19.17
N LYS A 202 -25.24 -14.73 20.21
CA LYS A 202 -24.31 -15.85 20.14
C LYS A 202 -25.00 -17.12 19.62
N GLY A 203 -24.47 -17.71 18.55
CA GLY A 203 -24.84 -19.04 18.05
C GLY A 203 -23.97 -20.17 18.60
N LYS A 204 -24.45 -21.41 18.49
CA LYS A 204 -23.78 -22.62 19.01
C LYS A 204 -23.55 -23.63 17.89
N GLY A 205 -22.42 -24.33 17.97
CA GLY A 205 -22.03 -25.30 16.96
C GLY A 205 -22.58 -26.70 17.22
N THR A 206 -22.42 -27.56 16.22
CA THR A 206 -22.81 -28.96 16.28
C THR A 206 -21.74 -29.84 16.93
N LYS A 207 -22.18 -30.90 17.63
CA LYS A 207 -21.28 -31.87 18.25
C LYS A 207 -20.86 -32.92 17.22
N ILE A 208 -19.72 -32.69 16.56
CA ILE A 208 -19.19 -33.56 15.51
C ILE A 208 -17.68 -33.76 15.65
N THR A 209 -17.20 -34.97 15.38
CA THR A 209 -15.75 -35.30 15.36
C THR A 209 -15.14 -35.09 13.96
N ALA A 210 -13.83 -34.93 13.88
CA ALA A 210 -13.13 -34.81 12.59
C ALA A 210 -13.33 -36.04 11.69
N GLY A 211 -13.41 -37.24 12.28
CA GLY A 211 -13.72 -38.48 11.56
C GLY A 211 -15.12 -38.46 10.94
N GLN A 212 -16.13 -38.02 11.71
CA GLN A 212 -17.50 -37.87 11.20
C GLN A 212 -17.60 -36.81 10.10
N MET A 213 -16.89 -35.68 10.23
CA MET A 213 -16.83 -34.67 9.19
C MET A 213 -16.30 -35.25 7.86
N LYS A 214 -15.24 -36.07 7.92
CA LYS A 214 -14.69 -36.73 6.74
C LYS A 214 -15.66 -37.72 6.09
N LEU A 215 -16.46 -38.42 6.90
CA LEU A 215 -17.46 -39.38 6.41
C LEU A 215 -18.69 -38.71 5.79
N LEU A 216 -19.11 -37.57 6.33
CA LEU A 216 -20.30 -36.84 5.87
C LEU A 216 -20.00 -35.88 4.73
N HIS A 217 -18.73 -35.59 4.45
CA HIS A 217 -18.33 -34.63 3.44
C HIS A 217 -18.81 -35.04 2.05
N LYS A 218 -19.53 -34.12 1.40
CA LYS A 218 -20.02 -34.21 0.03
C LYS A 218 -19.64 -32.91 -0.68
N ASP A 219 -18.76 -32.99 -1.68
CA ASP A 219 -18.31 -31.81 -2.43
C ASP A 219 -19.50 -31.01 -2.98
N GLY A 220 -19.54 -29.71 -2.66
CA GLY A 220 -20.58 -28.80 -3.15
C GLY A 220 -21.93 -28.89 -2.43
N ALA A 221 -22.04 -29.64 -1.34
CA ALA A 221 -23.25 -29.68 -0.52
C ALA A 221 -23.53 -28.32 0.16
N PRO A 222 -24.81 -28.01 0.47
CA PRO A 222 -25.25 -26.64 0.76
C PRO A 222 -24.82 -26.09 2.12
N ILE A 223 -24.44 -26.95 3.09
CA ILE A 223 -24.08 -26.53 4.45
C ILE A 223 -22.60 -26.77 4.67
N ARG A 224 -21.85 -25.71 4.96
CA ARG A 224 -20.43 -25.83 5.32
C ARG A 224 -20.25 -25.92 6.83
N ILE A 225 -19.62 -27.00 7.31
CA ILE A 225 -19.22 -27.17 8.71
C ILE A 225 -17.75 -26.73 8.86
N PHE A 226 -17.50 -25.75 9.71
CA PHE A 226 -16.14 -25.27 10.01
C PHE A 226 -15.52 -25.97 11.24
N ALA A 227 -14.22 -26.26 11.16
CA ALA A 227 -13.42 -26.82 12.24
C ALA A 227 -12.06 -26.10 12.37
N GLY A 228 -11.21 -26.57 13.29
CA GLY A 228 -9.87 -26.01 13.52
C GLY A 228 -9.01 -25.92 12.26
N GLY A 229 -8.31 -24.80 12.11
CA GLY A 229 -7.45 -24.51 10.96
C GLY A 229 -8.24 -24.25 9.68
N LYS A 230 -7.81 -24.88 8.58
CA LYS A 230 -8.49 -24.81 7.26
C LYS A 230 -9.48 -25.96 7.03
N THR A 231 -9.79 -26.72 8.07
CA THR A 231 -10.63 -27.92 7.96
C THR A 231 -12.10 -27.54 7.83
N TYR A 232 -12.77 -28.08 6.81
CA TYR A 232 -14.20 -27.95 6.63
C TYR A 232 -14.80 -29.26 6.12
N ALA A 233 -16.13 -29.39 6.20
CA ALA A 233 -16.89 -30.41 5.51
C ALA A 233 -18.20 -29.82 5.01
N ASP A 234 -18.48 -29.98 3.72
CA ASP A 234 -19.77 -29.66 3.13
C ASP A 234 -20.73 -30.84 3.31
N VAL A 235 -21.94 -30.60 3.81
CA VAL A 235 -22.96 -31.62 4.14
C VAL A 235 -24.36 -31.19 3.66
N ASN A 236 -25.29 -32.15 3.58
CA ASN A 236 -26.70 -31.89 3.23
C ASN A 236 -27.55 -31.64 4.49
N TYR A 237 -28.72 -31.04 4.30
CA TYR A 237 -29.75 -30.97 5.33
C TYR A 237 -30.11 -32.39 5.82
N GLY A 238 -30.26 -32.56 7.13
CA GLY A 238 -30.47 -33.86 7.78
C GLY A 238 -29.20 -34.64 8.14
N ASP A 239 -28.02 -34.28 7.61
CA ASP A 239 -26.74 -34.93 8.01
C ASP A 239 -26.29 -34.46 9.42
N ILE A 240 -26.76 -33.30 9.88
CA ILE A 240 -26.56 -32.76 11.24
C ILE A 240 -27.89 -32.23 11.80
N PRO A 241 -28.04 -32.05 13.13
CA PRO A 241 -29.26 -31.52 13.72
C PRO A 241 -29.61 -30.13 13.17
N ASP A 242 -30.85 -29.95 12.70
CA ASP A 242 -31.27 -28.69 12.06
C ASP A 242 -31.12 -27.46 12.98
N LYS A 243 -31.27 -27.64 14.29
CA LYS A 243 -31.07 -26.59 15.30
C LYS A 243 -29.63 -26.05 15.40
N ASP A 244 -28.65 -26.79 14.87
CA ASP A 244 -27.25 -26.41 14.86
C ASP A 244 -26.83 -25.81 13.49
N ILE A 245 -27.79 -25.64 12.57
CA ILE A 245 -27.58 -25.01 11.26
C ILE A 245 -27.93 -23.52 11.36
N HIS A 246 -27.00 -22.68 10.94
CA HIS A 246 -27.16 -21.24 10.83
C HIS A 246 -27.44 -20.88 9.37
N THR A 247 -28.45 -20.04 9.15
CA THR A 247 -28.86 -19.58 7.80
C THR A 247 -28.81 -18.07 7.67
N GLU A 248 -28.74 -17.38 8.81
CA GLU A 248 -28.47 -15.97 8.95
C GLU A 248 -27.03 -15.62 8.58
N GLU A 249 -26.79 -14.36 8.27
CA GLU A 249 -25.41 -13.86 8.20
C GLU A 249 -24.79 -13.87 9.60
N ALA A 250 -23.57 -14.39 9.70
CA ALA A 250 -22.89 -14.49 10.97
C ALA A 250 -21.37 -14.39 10.84
N ILE A 251 -20.73 -14.04 11.97
CA ILE A 251 -19.28 -14.09 12.15
C ILE A 251 -18.95 -15.31 13.01
N ILE A 252 -18.23 -16.29 12.47
CA ILE A 252 -17.72 -17.42 13.25
C ILE A 252 -16.44 -17.00 13.96
N VAL A 253 -16.34 -17.34 15.24
CA VAL A 253 -15.13 -17.20 16.04
C VAL A 253 -14.42 -18.55 16.12
N LYS A 254 -13.28 -18.67 15.44
CA LYS A 254 -12.41 -19.85 15.54
C LYS A 254 -11.58 -19.72 16.81
N SER A 255 -12.07 -20.31 17.90
CA SER A 255 -11.58 -20.06 19.26
C SER A 255 -10.40 -20.95 19.70
N ARG A 256 -9.96 -21.90 18.87
CA ARG A 256 -8.93 -22.90 19.20
C ARG A 256 -7.91 -23.04 18.07
N GLY A 257 -6.64 -23.18 18.45
CA GLY A 257 -5.52 -23.29 17.51
C GLY A 257 -5.15 -21.91 16.97
N ILE A 258 -5.50 -21.64 15.70
CA ILE A 258 -5.32 -20.32 15.11
C ILE A 258 -6.58 -19.49 15.38
N ILE A 259 -6.46 -18.49 16.26
CA ILE A 259 -7.57 -17.58 16.57
C ILE A 259 -7.83 -16.68 15.37
N ASP A 260 -9.04 -16.77 14.84
CA ASP A 260 -9.45 -16.05 13.63
C ASP A 260 -10.98 -15.89 13.54
N PHE A 261 -11.43 -15.05 12.60
CA PHE A 261 -12.85 -14.74 12.38
C PHE A 261 -13.24 -15.05 10.93
N GLU A 262 -14.42 -15.63 10.72
CA GLU A 262 -14.94 -15.97 9.40
C GLU A 262 -16.31 -15.33 9.17
N TYR A 263 -16.50 -14.60 8.07
CA TYR A 263 -17.80 -14.04 7.70
C TYR A 263 -18.57 -15.01 6.81
N CYS A 264 -19.76 -15.43 7.24
CA CYS A 264 -20.59 -16.40 6.53
C CYS A 264 -21.93 -15.78 6.13
N THR A 265 -22.29 -15.94 4.84
CA THR A 265 -23.58 -15.53 4.27
C THR A 265 -24.38 -16.69 3.68
N LYS A 266 -23.77 -17.88 3.59
CA LYS A 266 -24.41 -19.12 3.14
C LYS A 266 -24.69 -20.02 4.33
N PRO A 267 -25.64 -20.96 4.23
CA PRO A 267 -25.92 -21.90 5.31
C PRO A 267 -24.65 -22.59 5.82
N PHE A 268 -24.48 -22.60 7.14
CA PHE A 268 -23.26 -23.09 7.76
C PHE A 268 -23.50 -23.69 9.15
N SER A 269 -22.52 -24.44 9.62
CA SER A 269 -22.40 -24.84 11.02
C SER A 269 -20.92 -24.88 11.39
N PHE A 270 -20.60 -25.20 12.63
CA PHE A 270 -19.23 -25.29 13.11
C PHE A 270 -19.15 -26.28 14.26
N LYS A 271 -17.95 -26.80 14.56
CA LYS A 271 -17.78 -27.65 15.74
C LYS A 271 -18.14 -26.88 17.01
N ASN A 272 -18.71 -27.57 17.99
CA ASN A 272 -19.14 -27.05 19.28
C ASN A 272 -18.05 -26.32 20.12
N GLU A 273 -16.80 -26.35 19.70
CA GLU A 273 -15.69 -25.59 20.28
C GLU A 273 -15.73 -24.11 19.89
N PHE A 274 -16.38 -23.77 18.78
CA PHE A 274 -16.56 -22.42 18.25
C PHE A 274 -17.93 -21.86 18.62
N TRP A 275 -18.11 -20.57 18.34
CA TRP A 275 -19.40 -19.88 18.39
C TRP A 275 -19.51 -18.92 17.20
N SER A 276 -20.72 -18.48 16.91
CA SER A 276 -20.98 -17.43 15.92
C SER A 276 -21.61 -16.21 16.56
N TYR A 277 -21.52 -15.07 15.89
CA TYR A 277 -22.22 -13.85 16.20
C TYR A 277 -23.08 -13.41 15.01
N SER A 278 -24.38 -13.30 15.23
CA SER A 278 -25.32 -12.67 14.30
C SER A 278 -25.90 -11.40 14.93
N SER A 279 -26.59 -10.59 14.14
CA SER A 279 -27.29 -9.41 14.65
C SER A 279 -28.66 -9.27 14.04
N ASP A 280 -29.64 -8.99 14.89
CA ASP A 280 -31.00 -8.59 14.48
C ASP A 280 -31.19 -7.07 14.65
N ASN A 281 -30.12 -6.35 14.99
CA ASN A 281 -30.15 -4.91 15.21
C ASN A 281 -29.92 -4.19 13.88
N GLU A 282 -30.96 -3.52 13.37
CA GLU A 282 -30.90 -2.76 12.12
C GLU A 282 -29.84 -1.65 12.11
N ASN A 283 -29.37 -1.21 13.29
CA ASN A 283 -28.30 -0.21 13.41
C ASN A 283 -26.88 -0.81 13.39
N ILE A 284 -26.75 -2.13 13.21
CA ILE A 284 -25.46 -2.82 13.16
C ILE A 284 -25.25 -3.43 11.77
N ASN A 285 -24.19 -2.97 11.10
CA ASN A 285 -23.67 -3.64 9.92
C ASN A 285 -22.71 -4.75 10.37
N LEU A 286 -23.11 -6.01 10.22
CA LEU A 286 -22.33 -7.15 10.69
C LEU A 286 -20.98 -7.28 9.98
N ARG A 287 -20.89 -6.85 8.71
CA ARG A 287 -19.64 -6.83 7.95
C ARG A 287 -18.64 -5.83 8.52
N TYR A 288 -19.11 -4.71 9.06
CA TYR A 288 -18.26 -3.75 9.78
C TYR A 288 -17.68 -4.38 11.06
N ILE A 289 -18.51 -5.06 11.84
CA ILE A 289 -18.06 -5.78 13.05
C ILE A 289 -17.01 -6.83 12.71
N TYR A 290 -17.20 -7.56 11.62
CA TYR A 290 -16.21 -8.51 11.12
C TYR A 290 -14.86 -7.84 10.86
N HIS A 291 -14.83 -6.75 10.10
CA HIS A 291 -13.61 -5.99 9.84
C HIS A 291 -12.93 -5.50 11.13
N TYR A 292 -13.72 -5.05 12.11
CA TYR A 292 -13.21 -4.60 13.40
C TYR A 292 -12.60 -5.75 14.23
N LEU A 293 -13.24 -6.92 14.26
CA LEU A 293 -12.72 -8.11 14.93
C LEU A 293 -11.44 -8.63 14.27
N VAL A 294 -11.40 -8.66 12.94
CA VAL A 294 -10.21 -9.06 12.18
C VAL A 294 -9.04 -8.09 12.43
N HIS A 295 -9.30 -6.78 12.46
CA HIS A 295 -8.30 -5.77 12.81
C HIS A 295 -7.72 -6.01 14.22
N ASN A 296 -8.57 -6.39 15.18
CA ASN A 296 -8.17 -6.67 16.55
C ASN A 296 -7.78 -8.14 16.81
N LYS A 297 -7.57 -8.97 15.79
CA LYS A 297 -7.29 -10.40 15.98
C LYS A 297 -6.05 -10.67 16.85
N GLU A 298 -5.02 -9.82 16.75
CA GLU A 298 -3.79 -9.96 17.54
C GLU A 298 -4.05 -9.82 19.03
N HIS A 299 -5.01 -8.96 19.43
CA HIS A 299 -5.46 -8.87 20.82
C HIS A 299 -5.94 -10.23 21.33
N PHE A 300 -6.80 -10.92 20.57
CA PHE A 300 -7.32 -12.23 20.94
C PHE A 300 -6.26 -13.35 20.85
N GLN A 301 -5.35 -13.27 19.88
CA GLN A 301 -4.22 -14.20 19.78
C GLN A 301 -3.28 -14.08 20.99
N ASN A 302 -3.04 -12.86 21.47
CA ASN A 302 -2.23 -12.62 22.67
C ASN A 302 -2.90 -13.15 23.94
N ILE A 303 -4.22 -13.07 24.06
CA ILE A 303 -4.97 -13.72 25.15
C ILE A 303 -4.77 -15.25 25.11
N ALA A 304 -4.71 -15.84 23.92
CA ALA A 304 -4.61 -17.28 23.71
C ALA A 304 -3.19 -17.87 23.95
N ASN A 305 -2.13 -17.06 23.87
CA ASN A 305 -0.73 -17.50 23.68
C ASN A 305 -0.02 -18.13 24.90
N ASN A 306 -0.73 -18.42 26.00
CA ASN A 306 -0.14 -18.98 27.22
C ASN A 306 -0.20 -20.52 27.32
N MET A 307 -0.52 -21.24 26.23
CA MET A 307 -0.69 -22.71 26.26
C MET A 307 -0.13 -23.42 25.02
N GLN A 308 0.15 -24.72 25.14
CA GLN A 308 0.58 -25.61 24.06
C GLN A 308 -0.46 -25.72 22.92
N MET A 309 -1.72 -25.36 23.20
CA MET A 309 -2.81 -25.17 22.23
C MET A 309 -3.49 -23.82 22.55
N PRO A 310 -3.33 -22.78 21.71
CA PRO A 310 -3.96 -21.49 21.96
C PRO A 310 -5.48 -21.60 21.95
N GLN A 311 -6.14 -20.97 22.93
CA GLN A 311 -7.59 -20.96 23.04
C GLN A 311 -8.09 -19.67 23.69
N ILE A 312 -9.25 -19.18 23.23
CA ILE A 312 -10.04 -18.13 23.91
C ILE A 312 -11.41 -18.67 24.34
N SER A 313 -12.01 -18.03 25.34
CA SER A 313 -13.37 -18.29 25.82
C SER A 313 -14.38 -17.34 25.16
N SER A 314 -15.67 -17.69 25.15
CA SER A 314 -16.70 -16.78 24.62
C SER A 314 -16.80 -15.49 25.44
N ASN A 315 -16.45 -15.54 26.72
CA ASN A 315 -16.47 -14.37 27.60
C ASN A 315 -15.40 -13.34 27.18
N ASP A 316 -14.28 -13.78 26.59
CA ASP A 316 -13.22 -12.88 26.12
C ASP A 316 -13.71 -12.03 24.93
N THR A 317 -14.49 -12.63 24.02
CA THR A 317 -15.10 -11.90 22.90
C THR A 317 -16.37 -11.16 23.31
N GLU A 318 -17.20 -11.69 24.23
CA GLU A 318 -18.44 -11.04 24.69
C GLU A 318 -18.18 -9.72 25.42
N LYS A 319 -17.09 -9.62 26.18
CA LYS A 319 -16.70 -8.41 26.93
C LYS A 319 -15.87 -7.43 26.10
N PHE A 320 -15.45 -7.83 24.90
CA PHE A 320 -14.68 -6.96 24.01
C PHE A 320 -15.54 -5.75 23.61
N LYS A 321 -14.97 -4.54 23.71
CA LYS A 321 -15.66 -3.31 23.36
C LYS A 321 -15.47 -2.99 21.90
N ILE A 322 -16.56 -2.62 21.24
CA ILE A 322 -16.59 -2.22 19.84
C ILE A 322 -17.11 -0.78 19.72
N PRO A 323 -16.56 0.03 18.81
CA PRO A 323 -17.11 1.33 18.46
C PRO A 323 -18.33 1.10 17.57
N VAL A 324 -19.42 1.82 17.85
CA VAL A 324 -20.69 1.72 17.11
C VAL A 324 -21.03 3.10 16.55
N PRO A 325 -20.41 3.51 15.42
CA PRO A 325 -20.81 4.71 14.70
C PRO A 325 -22.17 4.51 14.01
N SER A 326 -22.71 5.55 13.37
CA SER A 326 -23.97 5.43 12.62
C SER A 326 -23.88 4.37 11.52
N LEU A 327 -25.02 3.73 11.19
CA LEU A 327 -25.08 2.68 10.17
C LEU A 327 -24.51 3.12 8.81
N GLU A 328 -24.70 4.39 8.46
CA GLU A 328 -24.14 4.98 7.25
C GLU A 328 -22.60 4.97 7.26
N ILE A 329 -21.98 5.36 8.37
CA ILE A 329 -20.52 5.33 8.53
C ILE A 329 -20.00 3.90 8.51
N GLN A 330 -20.67 2.98 9.22
CA GLN A 330 -20.32 1.55 9.19
C GLN A 330 -20.32 1.03 7.74
N SER A 331 -21.34 1.39 6.95
CA SER A 331 -21.46 0.95 5.56
C SER A 331 -20.38 1.57 4.64
N ARG A 332 -20.01 2.83 4.86
CA ARG A 332 -18.90 3.48 4.13
C ARG A 332 -17.55 2.84 4.46
N ILE A 333 -17.29 2.51 5.73
CA ILE A 333 -16.09 1.75 6.14
C ILE A 333 -16.06 0.39 5.44
N VAL A 334 -17.17 -0.35 5.46
CA VAL A 334 -17.27 -1.65 4.78
C VAL A 334 -17.01 -1.54 3.29
N GLN A 335 -17.62 -0.55 2.62
CA GLN A 335 -17.42 -0.34 1.19
C GLN A 335 -15.94 -0.14 0.85
N VAL A 336 -15.23 0.65 1.66
CA VAL A 336 -13.79 0.90 1.46
C VAL A 336 -12.98 -0.36 1.71
N LEU A 337 -13.18 -1.02 2.86
CA LEU A 337 -12.41 -2.21 3.24
C LEU A 337 -12.66 -3.39 2.31
N ASP A 338 -13.92 -3.66 1.94
CA ASP A 338 -14.25 -4.73 0.99
C ASP A 338 -13.73 -4.41 -0.42
N ASN A 339 -13.74 -3.14 -0.86
CA ASN A 339 -13.15 -2.76 -2.14
C ASN A 339 -11.64 -2.93 -2.12
N PHE A 340 -10.95 -2.54 -1.04
CA PHE A 340 -9.52 -2.77 -0.90
C PHE A 340 -9.18 -4.26 -0.84
N ASP A 341 -9.93 -5.07 -0.09
CA ASP A 341 -9.74 -6.51 -0.04
C ASP A 341 -9.95 -7.14 -1.42
N LYS A 342 -10.99 -6.71 -2.15
CA LYS A 342 -11.21 -7.11 -3.54
C LYS A 342 -10.05 -6.70 -4.43
N VAL A 343 -9.56 -5.47 -4.35
CA VAL A 343 -8.44 -4.98 -5.19
C VAL A 343 -7.14 -5.70 -4.82
N CYS A 344 -6.79 -5.87 -3.55
CA CYS A 344 -5.59 -6.59 -3.11
C CYS A 344 -5.65 -8.08 -3.49
N ASN A 345 -6.80 -8.72 -3.36
CA ASN A 345 -6.98 -10.13 -3.74
C ASN A 345 -7.16 -10.32 -5.25
N ALA A 346 -7.78 -9.37 -5.95
CA ALA A 346 -7.85 -9.34 -7.41
C ALA A 346 -6.51 -8.97 -8.03
N LEU A 347 -5.65 -8.20 -7.36
CA LEU A 347 -4.25 -7.99 -7.74
C LEU A 347 -3.43 -9.24 -7.45
N ASN A 348 -3.75 -10.05 -6.44
CA ASN A 348 -3.22 -11.42 -6.34
C ASN A 348 -3.74 -12.35 -7.46
N ILE A 349 -4.82 -11.98 -8.17
CA ILE A 349 -5.32 -12.67 -9.37
C ILE A 349 -4.85 -11.97 -10.66
N GLY A 350 -4.41 -10.72 -10.59
CA GLY A 350 -4.09 -9.86 -11.74
C GLY A 350 -2.59 -9.79 -11.96
N LEU A 351 -1.81 -9.44 -10.93
CA LEU A 351 -0.36 -9.35 -11.00
C LEU A 351 0.31 -10.74 -10.99
N PRO A 352 -0.04 -11.71 -10.12
CA PRO A 352 0.44 -13.08 -10.26
C PRO A 352 0.01 -13.74 -11.55
N LYS A 353 -1.18 -13.41 -12.08
CA LYS A 353 -1.59 -13.89 -13.41
C LYS A 353 -0.85 -13.19 -14.53
N GLU A 354 -0.53 -11.91 -14.41
CA GLU A 354 0.31 -11.19 -15.36
C GLU A 354 1.75 -11.72 -15.32
N ILE A 355 2.31 -11.97 -14.13
CA ILE A 355 3.57 -12.67 -13.93
C ILE A 355 3.50 -14.07 -14.54
N GLU A 356 2.46 -14.85 -14.28
CA GLU A 356 2.25 -16.17 -14.85
C GLU A 356 2.10 -16.10 -16.38
N LEU A 357 1.41 -15.09 -16.92
CA LEU A 357 1.24 -14.87 -18.35
C LEU A 357 2.56 -14.46 -19.01
N ARG A 358 3.38 -13.61 -18.37
CA ARG A 358 4.70 -13.19 -18.85
C ARG A 358 5.72 -14.32 -18.73
N GLN A 359 5.66 -15.12 -17.67
CA GLN A 359 6.44 -16.35 -17.52
C GLN A 359 6.05 -17.37 -18.60
N LYS A 360 4.75 -17.61 -18.82
CA LYS A 360 4.26 -18.45 -19.92
C LYS A 360 4.64 -17.89 -21.28
N GLN A 361 4.62 -16.57 -21.47
CA GLN A 361 5.07 -15.91 -22.69
C GLN A 361 6.57 -16.10 -22.92
N TYR A 362 7.38 -15.97 -21.87
CA TYR A 362 8.82 -16.28 -21.92
C TYR A 362 9.06 -17.76 -22.23
N GLU A 363 8.39 -18.68 -21.53
CA GLU A 363 8.48 -20.12 -21.77
C GLU A 363 8.08 -20.46 -23.21
N TYR A 364 7.00 -19.87 -23.70
CA TYR A 364 6.53 -19.99 -25.07
C TYR A 364 7.56 -19.48 -26.09
N PHE A 365 8.09 -18.26 -25.93
CA PHE A 365 9.10 -17.74 -26.85
C PHE A 365 10.43 -18.49 -26.75
N ARG A 366 10.83 -18.92 -25.56
CA ARG A 366 12.01 -19.76 -25.32
C ARG A 366 11.88 -21.08 -26.06
N GLU A 367 10.76 -21.78 -25.91
CA GLU A 367 10.48 -23.02 -26.63
C GLU A 367 10.46 -22.78 -28.13
N LYS A 368 9.76 -21.75 -28.63
CA LYS A 368 9.69 -21.43 -30.06
C LYS A 368 11.05 -21.11 -30.68
N LEU A 369 11.90 -20.35 -29.99
CA LEU A 369 13.26 -20.02 -30.44
C LEU A 369 14.20 -21.23 -30.43
N LEU A 370 13.95 -22.22 -29.56
CA LEU A 370 14.72 -23.46 -29.47
C LEU A 370 14.11 -24.61 -30.30
N THR A 371 12.88 -24.47 -30.84
CA THR A 371 12.14 -25.52 -31.58
C THR A 371 11.56 -25.08 -32.94
N PHE A 372 11.97 -23.93 -33.49
CA PHE A 372 11.76 -23.50 -34.89
C PHE A 372 10.31 -23.26 -35.38
N VAL A 373 9.33 -22.89 -34.54
CA VAL A 373 7.96 -22.57 -35.00
C VAL A 373 7.46 -21.27 -34.35
N ALA A 374 7.06 -20.23 -35.09
CA ALA A 374 6.80 -18.89 -34.51
C ALA A 374 5.61 -18.12 -35.10
N GLU A 375 4.91 -17.37 -34.22
CA GLU A 375 3.97 -16.23 -34.43
C GLU A 375 3.62 -15.55 -33.07
N GLY A 376 3.55 -14.20 -33.02
CA GLY A 376 2.72 -13.35 -32.13
C GLY A 376 3.37 -12.51 -31.00
N GLU A 377 3.36 -11.17 -31.09
CA GLU A 377 3.81 -10.14 -30.09
C GLU A 377 2.64 -9.46 -29.31
N TYR A 378 2.89 -8.87 -28.11
CA TYR A 378 2.24 -7.62 -27.61
C TYR A 378 2.86 -7.04 -26.31
N THR A 379 2.73 -5.71 -26.17
CA THR A 379 3.39 -4.75 -25.26
C THR A 379 2.60 -4.35 -24.00
N GLU A 380 3.31 -3.67 -23.10
CA GLU A 380 3.11 -3.39 -21.65
C GLU A 380 2.28 -2.14 -21.27
N SER A 381 1.91 -2.01 -19.99
CA SER A 381 1.46 -0.74 -19.37
C SER A 381 1.80 -0.64 -17.87
N ARG A 382 2.29 0.53 -17.41
CA ARG A 382 2.60 0.89 -15.99
C ARG A 382 1.59 1.90 -15.41
N VAL A 383 1.54 2.05 -14.07
CA VAL A 383 0.71 2.99 -13.30
C VAL A 383 1.50 3.63 -12.13
N GLU A 384 1.23 4.91 -11.81
CA GLU A 384 1.92 5.81 -10.85
C GLU A 384 1.30 5.88 -9.42
N GLU A 385 2.06 6.39 -8.44
CA GLU A 385 1.81 6.44 -6.96
C GLU A 385 1.16 7.75 -6.41
N TRP A 386 0.61 7.72 -5.17
CA TRP A 386 -0.14 8.85 -4.53
C TRP A 386 0.20 9.20 -3.05
N ASP A 387 -0.02 10.49 -2.69
CA ASP A 387 0.32 11.26 -1.45
C ASP A 387 -0.90 11.61 -0.52
N ASN A 388 -0.64 12.18 0.67
CA ASN A 388 -1.47 12.57 1.83
C ASN A 388 -2.85 13.24 1.54
N SER A 389 -3.03 13.86 0.38
CA SER A 389 -4.34 14.36 -0.07
C SER A 389 -5.40 13.25 -0.17
N ALA A 390 -4.98 12.03 -0.54
CA ALA A 390 -5.88 10.88 -0.66
C ALA A 390 -6.50 10.46 0.69
N ILE A 391 -5.74 10.57 1.78
CA ILE A 391 -6.20 10.25 3.14
C ILE A 391 -7.30 11.20 3.57
N ILE A 392 -7.10 12.51 3.36
CA ILE A 392 -8.09 13.51 3.76
C ILE A 392 -9.39 13.32 2.98
N LYS A 393 -9.31 13.06 1.67
CA LYS A 393 -10.48 12.78 0.81
C LYS A 393 -11.24 11.54 1.29
N LEU A 394 -10.51 10.47 1.62
CA LEU A 394 -11.11 9.23 2.12
C LEU A 394 -11.82 9.44 3.45
N LEU A 395 -11.15 10.08 4.41
CA LEU A 395 -11.73 10.34 5.74
C LEU A 395 -12.96 11.25 5.65
N GLN A 396 -12.94 12.28 4.80
CA GLN A 396 -14.10 13.14 4.58
C GLN A 396 -15.27 12.41 3.92
N TRP A 397 -14.98 11.52 2.97
CA TRP A 397 -16.01 10.70 2.35
C TRP A 397 -16.62 9.72 3.35
N VAL A 398 -15.82 9.07 4.19
CA VAL A 398 -16.32 8.12 5.20
C VAL A 398 -17.09 8.83 6.33
N PHE A 399 -16.53 9.91 6.89
CA PHE A 399 -17.00 10.50 8.15
C PHE A 399 -17.67 11.88 8.01
N GLY A 400 -17.67 12.51 6.83
CA GLY A 400 -18.13 13.89 6.65
C GLY A 400 -17.08 14.93 7.10
N PRO A 401 -17.47 16.14 7.55
CA PRO A 401 -16.52 17.11 8.07
C PRO A 401 -15.75 16.56 9.27
N ILE A 402 -14.44 16.37 9.09
CA ILE A 402 -13.57 15.79 10.13
C ILE A 402 -12.94 16.89 10.98
N ARG A 403 -12.79 16.64 12.29
CA ARG A 403 -12.02 17.52 13.17
C ARG A 403 -10.53 17.25 12.98
N VAL A 404 -9.77 18.29 12.66
CA VAL A 404 -8.32 18.21 12.44
C VAL A 404 -7.61 19.38 13.12
N LYS A 405 -6.30 19.24 13.33
CA LYS A 405 -5.40 20.32 13.74
C LYS A 405 -4.78 20.99 12.51
N VAL A 406 -4.52 22.29 12.56
CA VAL A 406 -3.88 23.04 11.45
C VAL A 406 -2.58 22.37 11.01
N GLY A 407 -1.70 22.01 11.94
CA GLY A 407 -0.41 21.38 11.61
C GLY A 407 -0.49 19.97 11.03
N GLN A 408 -1.67 19.33 11.02
CA GLN A 408 -1.88 18.03 10.38
C GLN A 408 -2.21 18.16 8.88
N VAL A 409 -2.66 19.33 8.45
CA VAL A 409 -3.23 19.53 7.10
C VAL A 409 -2.59 20.69 6.35
N VAL A 410 -1.88 21.57 7.05
CA VAL A 410 -1.14 22.70 6.48
C VAL A 410 0.30 22.65 6.96
N ASN A 411 1.25 22.89 6.06
CA ASN A 411 2.64 23.10 6.43
C ASN A 411 2.88 24.60 6.73
N LEU A 412 3.18 24.93 7.98
CA LEU A 412 3.49 26.31 8.38
C LEU A 412 4.93 26.65 8.03
N GLN A 413 5.12 27.50 7.02
CA GLN A 413 6.43 27.94 6.57
C GLN A 413 6.84 29.27 7.21
N ARG A 414 7.97 29.28 7.90
CA ARG A 414 8.57 30.51 8.43
C ARG A 414 9.10 31.39 7.30
N GLY A 415 8.88 32.70 7.39
CA GLY A 415 9.45 33.67 6.46
C GLY A 415 10.96 33.86 6.62
N LYS A 416 11.54 34.70 5.77
CA LYS A 416 12.99 34.95 5.71
C LYS A 416 13.33 36.35 6.19
N ARG A 417 14.32 36.46 7.07
CA ARG A 417 14.71 37.73 7.69
C ARG A 417 15.15 38.74 6.62
N LEU A 418 14.70 39.98 6.78
CA LEU A 418 15.08 41.12 5.96
C LEU A 418 15.26 42.35 6.86
N VAL A 419 16.24 43.21 6.59
CA VAL A 419 16.53 44.38 7.44
C VAL A 419 16.04 45.67 6.80
N ARG A 420 15.65 46.64 7.65
CA ARG A 420 15.04 47.92 7.21
C ARG A 420 15.87 48.71 6.18
N LYS A 421 17.19 48.57 6.19
CA LYS A 421 18.08 49.20 5.20
C LYS A 421 17.89 48.69 3.76
N GLN A 422 17.27 47.53 3.59
CA GLN A 422 17.00 46.90 2.29
C GLN A 422 15.61 47.26 1.75
N LEU A 423 14.81 48.03 2.49
CA LEU A 423 13.43 48.34 2.16
C LEU A 423 13.27 49.71 1.54
N THR A 424 12.35 49.83 0.58
CA THR A 424 11.88 51.10 0.05
C THR A 424 10.57 51.53 0.71
N THR A 425 10.23 52.82 0.62
CA THR A 425 8.98 53.38 1.15
C THR A 425 7.78 53.17 0.23
N SER A 426 8.01 52.84 -1.04
CA SER A 426 7.00 52.49 -2.04
C SER A 426 7.49 51.35 -2.93
N GLY A 427 6.56 50.53 -3.43
CA GLY A 427 6.85 49.38 -4.30
C GLY A 427 5.63 48.48 -4.47
N SER A 428 5.79 47.41 -5.25
CA SER A 428 4.72 46.45 -5.56
C SER A 428 4.67 45.25 -4.60
N VAL A 429 5.78 44.90 -3.95
CA VAL A 429 5.88 43.74 -3.05
C VAL A 429 5.96 44.21 -1.60
N PRO A 430 4.87 44.14 -0.83
CA PRO A 430 4.88 44.52 0.58
C PRO A 430 5.67 43.52 1.42
N VAL A 431 6.35 44.02 2.45
CA VAL A 431 7.07 43.19 3.43
C VAL A 431 6.34 43.18 4.75
N TYR A 432 5.79 42.02 5.13
CA TYR A 432 5.15 41.83 6.43
C TYR A 432 6.14 41.24 7.43
N GLN A 433 6.21 41.82 8.63
CA GLN A 433 7.08 41.33 9.71
C GLN A 433 6.37 41.28 11.06
N ASN A 434 6.07 42.44 11.63
CA ASN A 434 5.62 42.57 13.01
C ASN A 434 4.19 43.13 13.14
N SER A 435 3.52 43.40 12.02
CA SER A 435 2.13 43.85 11.98
C SER A 435 1.52 43.57 10.60
N LEU A 436 0.20 43.79 10.48
CA LEU A 436 -0.52 43.75 9.19
C LEU A 436 -0.22 44.97 8.31
N ALA A 437 0.41 46.02 8.84
CA ALA A 437 0.95 47.10 8.03
C ALA A 437 2.33 46.66 7.48
N PRO A 438 2.58 46.82 6.16
CA PRO A 438 3.89 46.54 5.59
C PRO A 438 4.99 47.38 6.27
N LEU A 439 6.11 46.75 6.60
CA LEU A 439 7.29 47.45 7.13
C LEU A 439 7.94 48.36 6.07
N GLY A 440 7.75 48.02 4.81
CA GLY A 440 8.25 48.67 3.61
C GLY A 440 8.03 47.75 2.42
N TYR A 441 8.69 48.04 1.31
CA TYR A 441 8.59 47.27 0.08
C TYR A 441 9.96 46.71 -0.32
N TYR A 442 9.94 45.57 -1.01
CA TYR A 442 11.14 44.90 -1.51
C TYR A 442 11.02 44.60 -3.00
N THR A 443 12.14 44.29 -3.64
CA THR A 443 12.17 44.01 -5.09
C THR A 443 11.70 42.61 -5.43
N GLU A 444 11.79 41.67 -4.49
CA GLU A 444 11.45 40.26 -4.67
C GLU A 444 10.40 39.81 -3.67
N SER A 445 9.58 38.83 -4.06
CA SER A 445 8.62 38.15 -3.18
C SER A 445 9.14 36.76 -2.80
N ASN A 446 8.92 36.33 -1.56
CA ASN A 446 9.16 34.94 -1.15
C ASN A 446 7.86 34.15 -0.96
N ARG A 447 6.70 34.79 -1.17
CA ARG A 447 5.36 34.22 -1.13
C ARG A 447 4.53 34.79 -2.26
N VAL A 448 3.73 33.92 -2.86
CA VAL A 448 2.80 34.29 -3.92
C VAL A 448 1.52 34.89 -3.34
N LYS A 449 0.79 35.63 -4.16
CA LYS A 449 -0.55 36.12 -3.88
C LYS A 449 -1.51 35.00 -3.48
N ASN A 450 -2.61 35.38 -2.84
CA ASN A 450 -3.65 34.52 -2.31
C ASN A 450 -3.18 33.59 -1.18
N THR A 451 -2.20 34.04 -0.39
CA THR A 451 -1.62 33.27 0.72
C THR A 451 -1.96 33.92 2.07
N SER A 452 -2.37 33.08 3.01
CA SER A 452 -2.63 33.41 4.40
C SER A 452 -1.35 33.44 5.22
N PHE A 453 -1.31 34.31 6.21
CA PHE A 453 -0.17 34.42 7.10
C PHE A 453 -0.55 34.83 8.52
N VAL A 454 0.33 34.51 9.48
CA VAL A 454 0.18 34.83 10.89
C VAL A 454 1.40 35.61 11.35
N ILE A 455 1.16 36.79 11.92
CA ILE A 455 2.20 37.59 12.58
C ILE A 455 2.52 36.92 13.92
N CYS A 456 3.80 36.63 14.17
CA CYS A 456 4.25 35.89 15.35
C CYS A 456 5.14 36.72 16.29
N ALA A 457 5.49 37.96 15.94
CA ALA A 457 6.15 38.91 16.84
C ALA A 457 5.59 40.32 16.69
N GLY A 458 5.67 41.14 17.74
CA GLY A 458 5.07 42.49 17.74
C GLY A 458 3.56 42.41 17.90
N ALA A 459 2.80 42.63 16.84
CA ALA A 459 1.36 42.36 16.77
C ALA A 459 1.09 40.85 16.61
N ALA A 460 1.69 40.05 17.50
CA ALA A 460 1.61 38.60 17.45
C ALA A 460 0.15 38.12 17.60
N GLY A 461 -0.26 37.16 16.77
CA GLY A 461 -1.64 36.68 16.68
C GLY A 461 -2.52 37.47 15.71
N GLU A 462 -1.99 38.44 14.97
CA GLU A 462 -2.70 39.01 13.81
C GLU A 462 -2.69 38.05 12.62
N ILE A 463 -3.85 37.92 11.96
CA ILE A 463 -4.07 37.02 10.83
C ILE A 463 -4.22 37.86 9.56
N GLY A 464 -3.36 37.61 8.58
CA GLY A 464 -3.34 38.32 7.31
C GLY A 464 -3.66 37.41 6.12
N TYR A 465 -4.12 38.03 5.05
CA TYR A 465 -4.31 37.40 3.74
C TYR A 465 -3.81 38.38 2.68
N SER A 466 -2.82 37.98 1.88
CA SER A 466 -2.29 38.84 0.82
C SER A 466 -2.91 38.48 -0.53
N THR A 467 -3.52 39.46 -1.21
CA THR A 467 -4.03 39.31 -2.60
C THR A 467 -2.97 39.64 -3.66
N VAL A 468 -1.75 40.00 -3.23
CA VAL A 468 -0.58 40.28 -4.06
C VAL A 468 0.62 39.46 -3.59
N ASP A 469 1.61 39.31 -4.45
CA ASP A 469 2.87 38.67 -4.08
C ASP A 469 3.55 39.52 -2.99
N PHE A 470 4.15 38.88 -1.99
CA PHE A 470 4.69 39.58 -0.83
C PHE A 470 5.94 38.91 -0.26
N TRP A 471 6.61 39.62 0.65
CA TRP A 471 7.69 39.06 1.44
C TRP A 471 7.24 38.82 2.89
N ALA A 472 7.20 37.56 3.30
CA ALA A 472 7.07 37.17 4.70
C ALA A 472 8.44 37.21 5.39
N ALA A 473 8.60 38.06 6.41
CA ALA A 473 9.80 38.11 7.21
C ALA A 473 9.86 36.98 8.27
N ASP A 474 10.97 36.87 9.00
CA ASP A 474 11.26 35.79 9.95
C ASP A 474 10.34 35.70 11.18
N ASP A 475 9.53 36.73 11.40
CA ASP A 475 8.47 36.79 12.42
C ASP A 475 7.07 36.50 11.85
N VAL A 476 6.97 36.05 10.61
CA VAL A 476 5.72 35.69 9.94
C VAL A 476 5.74 34.22 9.54
N TYR A 477 4.64 33.51 9.80
CA TYR A 477 4.40 32.17 9.26
C TYR A 477 3.33 32.24 8.19
N THR A 478 3.59 31.62 7.05
CA THR A 478 2.60 31.46 5.97
C THR A 478 2.09 30.03 5.93
N LEU A 479 0.89 29.87 5.39
CA LEU A 479 0.27 28.56 5.22
C LEU A 479 0.63 28.03 3.83
N GLU A 480 1.22 26.83 3.78
CA GLU A 480 1.35 26.06 2.55
C GLU A 480 0.26 24.97 2.55
N THR A 481 -0.69 25.14 1.64
CA THR A 481 -1.88 24.28 1.51
C THR A 481 -1.73 23.32 0.33
N SER A 482 -2.35 22.15 0.44
CA SER A 482 -2.47 21.18 -0.66
C SER A 482 -3.73 21.46 -1.49
N ASP A 483 -3.85 20.86 -2.69
CA ASP A 483 -4.94 21.11 -3.64
C ASP A 483 -6.35 20.90 -3.08
N ASN A 484 -6.50 20.17 -1.97
CA ASN A 484 -7.79 19.89 -1.32
C ASN A 484 -8.12 20.86 -0.16
N ILE A 485 -7.31 21.90 0.05
CA ILE A 485 -7.50 22.89 1.12
C ILE A 485 -7.41 24.29 0.53
N SER A 486 -8.50 25.06 0.63
CA SER A 486 -8.49 26.46 0.23
C SER A 486 -7.71 27.30 1.24
N ASP A 487 -6.66 27.97 0.78
CA ASP A 487 -5.89 28.89 1.62
C ASP A 487 -6.79 30.00 2.22
N LYS A 488 -7.70 30.57 1.42
CA LYS A 488 -8.66 31.58 1.88
C LYS A 488 -9.65 31.02 2.91
N PHE A 489 -10.00 29.74 2.84
CA PHE A 489 -10.78 29.09 3.89
C PHE A 489 -9.97 29.01 5.19
N MET A 490 -8.68 28.67 5.12
CA MET A 490 -7.79 28.64 6.26
C MET A 490 -7.58 30.03 6.89
N TYR A 491 -7.56 31.10 6.09
CA TYR A 491 -7.61 32.47 6.60
C TYR A 491 -8.80 32.68 7.55
N TYR A 492 -10.01 32.34 7.12
CA TYR A 492 -11.22 32.50 7.93
C TYR A 492 -11.25 31.56 9.16
N VAL A 493 -10.72 30.34 9.02
CA VAL A 493 -10.55 29.43 10.16
C VAL A 493 -9.67 30.07 11.23
N LEU A 494 -8.50 30.58 10.85
CA LEU A 494 -7.58 31.24 11.79
C LEU A 494 -8.17 32.54 12.35
N LEU A 495 -8.85 33.32 11.52
CA LEU A 495 -9.53 34.56 11.93
C LEU A 495 -10.58 34.28 12.99
N SER A 496 -11.39 33.21 12.83
CA SER A 496 -12.38 32.80 13.83
C SER A 496 -11.79 32.37 15.18
N LYS A 497 -10.49 32.05 15.21
CA LYS A 497 -9.73 31.65 16.40
C LYS A 497 -8.74 32.73 16.86
N GLN A 498 -8.79 33.92 16.26
CA GLN A 498 -7.79 34.97 16.47
C GLN A 498 -7.69 35.40 17.94
N ASP A 499 -8.82 35.57 18.63
CA ASP A 499 -8.82 35.95 20.05
C ASP A 499 -8.14 34.89 20.93
N ARG A 500 -8.38 33.61 20.62
CA ARG A 500 -7.72 32.48 21.31
C ARG A 500 -6.23 32.43 21.01
N LEU A 501 -5.80 32.77 19.79
CA LEU A 501 -4.37 32.87 19.46
C LEU A 501 -3.72 34.05 20.21
N LYS A 502 -4.37 35.21 20.23
CA LYS A 502 -3.93 36.41 20.96
C LYS A 502 -3.83 36.16 22.46
N SER A 503 -4.72 35.36 23.05
CA SER A 503 -4.66 35.02 24.48
C SER A 503 -3.46 34.15 24.85
N GLN A 504 -2.85 33.47 23.87
CA GLN A 504 -1.70 32.58 24.06
C GLN A 504 -0.36 33.26 23.73
N VAL A 505 -0.38 34.55 23.38
CA VAL A 505 0.82 35.35 23.12
C VAL A 505 1.58 35.57 24.42
N ARG A 506 2.87 35.22 24.41
CA ARG A 506 3.77 35.48 25.55
C ARG A 506 4.07 36.97 25.63
N LYS A 507 3.72 37.59 26.75
CA LYS A 507 3.95 39.02 27.02
C LYS A 507 5.34 39.23 27.63
N ALA A 508 6.36 39.27 26.78
CA ALA A 508 7.71 39.76 27.11
C ALA A 508 7.92 41.16 26.51
N SER A 509 9.14 41.72 26.54
CA SER A 509 9.47 43.02 25.91
C SER A 509 9.06 43.10 24.43
N ILE A 510 9.07 41.95 23.72
CA ILE A 510 8.45 41.79 22.40
C ILE A 510 7.43 40.66 22.52
N PRO A 511 6.13 40.90 22.27
CA PRO A 511 5.11 39.86 22.28
C PRO A 511 5.41 38.79 21.23
N ARG A 512 5.29 37.51 21.57
CA ARG A 512 5.52 36.39 20.61
C ARG A 512 4.49 35.28 20.70
N LEU A 513 4.15 34.72 19.54
CA LEU A 513 3.32 33.53 19.37
C LEU A 513 4.20 32.39 18.84
N SER A 514 4.13 31.20 19.44
CA SER A 514 4.90 30.04 18.94
C SER A 514 4.14 29.32 17.81
N LYS A 515 4.89 28.74 16.87
CA LYS A 515 4.35 27.88 15.80
C LYS A 515 3.47 26.76 16.35
N ASP A 516 3.91 26.12 17.45
CA ASP A 516 3.19 25.02 18.10
C ASP A 516 1.76 25.38 18.52
N ILE A 517 1.52 26.64 18.92
CA ILE A 517 0.18 27.11 19.27
C ILE A 517 -0.72 27.15 18.02
N ILE A 518 -0.16 27.58 16.88
CA ILE A 518 -0.88 27.65 15.60
C ILE A 518 -1.13 26.22 15.09
N ASP A 519 -0.14 25.34 15.13
CA ASP A 519 -0.26 23.94 14.72
C ASP A 519 -1.38 23.22 15.48
N LYS A 520 -1.60 23.55 16.75
CA LYS A 520 -2.60 22.93 17.64
C LYS A 520 -4.02 23.49 17.50
N VAL A 521 -4.24 24.51 16.67
CA VAL A 521 -5.60 25.03 16.41
C VAL A 521 -6.44 23.93 15.78
N THR A 522 -7.58 23.61 16.41
CA THR A 522 -8.52 22.60 15.91
C THR A 522 -9.67 23.25 15.15
N PHE A 523 -10.10 22.62 14.06
CA PHE A 523 -11.23 23.05 13.25
C PHE A 523 -11.88 21.85 12.54
N TYR A 524 -13.09 22.06 12.02
CA TYR A 524 -13.74 21.08 11.14
C TYR A 524 -13.33 21.37 9.70
N LEU A 525 -12.79 20.36 9.00
CA LEU A 525 -12.39 20.46 7.61
C LEU A 525 -13.48 19.86 6.71
N PRO A 526 -14.32 20.69 6.06
CA PRO A 526 -15.33 20.23 5.12
C PRO A 526 -14.74 19.97 3.73
N SER A 527 -15.52 19.41 2.81
CA SER A 527 -15.09 19.18 1.43
C SER A 527 -14.64 20.47 0.73
N LEU A 528 -13.77 20.39 -0.29
CA LEU A 528 -13.27 21.57 -0.98
C LEU A 528 -14.40 22.44 -1.56
N THR A 529 -15.45 21.83 -2.12
CA THR A 529 -16.64 22.54 -2.61
C THR A 529 -17.31 23.35 -1.50
N GLU A 530 -17.44 22.77 -0.31
CA GLU A 530 -18.05 23.43 0.84
C GLU A 530 -17.14 24.53 1.42
N GLN A 531 -15.81 24.32 1.42
CA GLN A 531 -14.84 25.37 1.76
C GLN A 531 -14.99 26.59 0.84
N VAL A 532 -15.10 26.38 -0.47
CA VAL A 532 -15.31 27.45 -1.47
C VAL A 532 -16.65 28.17 -1.24
N ARG A 533 -17.72 27.44 -0.93
CA ARG A 533 -19.04 28.01 -0.61
C ARG A 533 -18.99 28.90 0.64
N ILE A 534 -18.33 28.42 1.69
CA ILE A 534 -18.12 29.17 2.94
C ILE A 534 -17.32 30.45 2.66
N VAL A 535 -16.21 30.34 1.93
CA VAL A 535 -15.38 31.51 1.54
C VAL A 535 -16.19 32.53 0.76
N SER A 536 -16.94 32.11 -0.26
CA SER A 536 -17.79 33.01 -1.06
C SER A 536 -18.81 33.76 -0.20
N THR A 537 -19.43 33.06 0.76
CA THR A 537 -20.38 33.66 1.70
C THR A 537 -19.68 34.69 2.59
N LEU A 538 -18.53 34.33 3.18
CA LEU A 538 -17.79 35.19 4.10
C LEU A 538 -17.14 36.40 3.41
N ASP A 539 -16.65 36.27 2.18
CA ASP A 539 -16.11 37.38 1.39
C ASP A 539 -17.23 38.37 1.01
N ASN A 540 -18.43 37.88 0.68
CA ASN A 540 -19.60 38.73 0.45
C ASN A 540 -19.95 39.53 1.71
N PHE A 541 -20.07 38.88 2.86
CA PHE A 541 -20.29 39.57 4.14
C PHE A 541 -19.19 40.58 4.45
N ASN A 542 -17.91 40.21 4.29
CA ASN A 542 -16.79 41.09 4.55
C ASN A 542 -16.80 42.34 3.64
N THR A 543 -17.18 42.18 2.38
CA THR A 543 -17.33 43.28 1.41
C THR A 543 -18.45 44.22 1.84
N LEU A 544 -19.59 43.68 2.27
CA LEU A 544 -20.74 44.46 2.75
C LEU A 544 -20.46 45.22 4.04
N THR A 545 -19.54 44.74 4.89
CA THR A 545 -19.22 45.37 6.19
C THR A 545 -18.04 46.34 6.15
N ASN A 546 -17.10 46.19 5.21
CA ASN A 546 -15.83 46.93 5.21
C ASN A 546 -15.58 47.77 3.95
N SER A 547 -16.40 47.68 2.90
CA SER A 547 -16.29 48.55 1.73
C SER A 547 -16.77 49.97 2.04
N LEU A 548 -15.93 50.98 1.76
CA LEU A 548 -16.31 52.40 1.80
C LEU A 548 -17.08 52.84 0.54
N SER A 549 -17.21 51.97 -0.47
CA SER A 549 -17.84 52.28 -1.76
C SER A 549 -19.22 51.64 -1.98
N GLU A 550 -19.60 50.67 -1.14
CA GLU A 550 -20.86 49.91 -1.16
C GLU A 550 -21.22 49.43 0.27
N GLY A 551 -22.52 49.32 0.61
CA GLY A 551 -22.98 48.79 1.91
C GLY A 551 -23.32 49.83 3.00
N LEU A 552 -23.33 49.40 4.27
CA LEU A 552 -23.83 50.16 5.44
C LEU A 552 -23.24 51.58 5.60
N PRO A 553 -21.93 51.82 5.40
CA PRO A 553 -21.35 53.16 5.50
C PRO A 553 -21.86 54.15 4.44
N LYS A 554 -22.10 53.67 3.20
CA LYS A 554 -22.65 54.48 2.10
C LYS A 554 -24.14 54.77 2.29
N GLU A 555 -24.89 53.82 2.84
CA GLU A 555 -26.28 54.06 3.20
C GLU A 555 -26.39 55.04 4.38
N ILE A 556 -25.51 54.95 5.39
CA ILE A 556 -25.44 55.95 6.47
C ILE A 556 -25.09 57.35 5.92
N GLU A 557 -24.11 57.46 5.02
CA GLU A 557 -23.73 58.73 4.39
C GLU A 557 -24.85 59.32 3.52
N LEU A 558 -25.51 58.48 2.70
CA LEU A 558 -26.65 58.89 1.88
C LEU A 558 -27.85 59.32 2.74
N ARG A 559 -28.13 58.61 3.85
CA ARG A 559 -29.19 58.96 4.80
C ARG A 559 -28.84 60.21 5.60
N GLN A 560 -27.57 60.45 5.93
CA GLN A 560 -27.10 61.70 6.54
C GLN A 560 -27.23 62.88 5.57
N LYS A 561 -26.81 62.74 4.31
CA LYS A 561 -26.99 63.77 3.27
C LYS A 561 -28.46 64.06 2.99
N GLN A 562 -29.30 63.02 2.96
CA GLN A 562 -30.75 63.16 2.78
C GLN A 562 -31.40 63.80 4.01
N TYR A 563 -30.97 63.46 5.23
CA TYR A 563 -31.39 64.11 6.47
C TYR A 563 -30.96 65.57 6.52
N GLU A 564 -29.71 65.91 6.16
CA GLU A 564 -29.21 67.29 6.11
C GLU A 564 -29.95 68.12 5.07
N TYR A 565 -30.18 67.57 3.89
CA TYR A 565 -31.00 68.17 2.84
C TYR A 565 -32.43 68.45 3.34
N TRP A 566 -33.13 67.46 3.92
CA TRP A 566 -34.48 67.68 4.44
C TRP A 566 -34.51 68.60 5.67
N ARG A 567 -33.50 68.54 6.55
CA ARG A 567 -33.36 69.45 7.70
C ARG A 567 -33.21 70.90 7.22
N GLU A 568 -32.38 71.16 6.21
CA GLU A 568 -32.22 72.50 5.63
C GLU A 568 -33.47 72.96 4.87
N GLN A 569 -34.17 72.08 4.17
CA GLN A 569 -35.43 72.42 3.50
C GLN A 569 -36.60 72.65 4.47
N LEU A 570 -36.65 71.92 5.59
CA LEU A 570 -37.74 72.01 6.59
C LEU A 570 -37.53 73.11 7.64
N LEU A 571 -36.30 73.61 7.82
CA LEU A 571 -35.97 74.67 8.79
C LEU A 571 -35.67 76.03 8.14
N ASN A 572 -35.74 76.13 6.82
CA ASN A 572 -35.54 77.39 6.11
C ASN A 572 -36.90 77.95 5.68
N PHE A 573 -37.55 78.67 6.59
CA PHE A 573 -38.76 79.41 6.27
C PHE A 573 -38.39 80.79 5.73
N THR A 574 -38.76 81.07 4.48
CA THR A 574 -38.84 82.44 3.98
C THR A 574 -40.29 82.92 4.04
N ARG A 575 -40.62 83.61 5.14
CA ARG A 575 -41.02 85.01 5.05
C ARG A 575 -40.66 85.75 6.34
#